data_AF-A0A661QIR3-F1
#
_entry.id   AF-A0A661QIR3-F1
#
_cell.length_a   1.000
_cell.length_b   1.000
_cell.length_c   1.000
_cell.angle_alpha   90.00
_cell.angle_beta   90.00
_cell.angle_gamma   90.00
#
_symmetry.space_group_name_H-M   'P 1'
#
loop_
_entity.id
_entity.type
_entity.pdbx_description
1 polymer ?
#
loop_
_entity_poly.entity_id
_entity_poly.type
_entity_poly.pdbx_seq_one_letter_code
_entity_poly.pdbx_strand_id
1 'polypeptide(L)'
;MNGLKLSTRNSNAYQLPILIAGLLAASIGPLFIRNDFYLDGFILIFLWGAFSGAWNIISGYAGMVSLCHNAFFAIGAYTSTLLFLRFGITPWAGMIVGGLLAAAVG
;
A
#
# COMPACT_ATOMS: atom_id res chain seq x y z
N MET A 1 34.91 -45.39 -2.89
CA MET A 1 33.49 -45.78 -2.75
C MET A 1 32.91 -45.05 -1.56
N ASN A 2 31.71 -44.51 -1.73
CA ASN A 2 30.74 -44.12 -0.69
C ASN A 2 30.78 -42.71 -0.08
N GLY A 3 29.61 -42.06 -0.16
CA GLY A 3 29.19 -40.86 0.58
C GLY A 3 29.82 -39.58 0.04
N LEU A 4 29.15 -38.71 -0.70
CA LEU A 4 28.15 -37.79 -0.15
C LEU A 4 27.44 -37.08 -1.31
N LYS A 5 26.57 -37.77 -2.05
CA LYS A 5 25.52 -37.10 -2.82
C LYS A 5 24.30 -36.99 -1.92
N LEU A 6 24.29 -36.03 -1.01
CA LEU A 6 23.07 -35.55 -0.36
C LEU A 6 22.27 -34.74 -1.39
N SER A 7 21.64 -35.56 -2.22
CA SER A 7 20.53 -35.31 -3.12
C SER A 7 19.57 -34.26 -2.56
N THR A 8 19.60 -33.05 -3.11
CA THR A 8 18.63 -31.95 -2.96
C THR A 8 17.23 -32.28 -3.52
N ARG A 9 16.89 -33.58 -3.59
CA ARG A 9 15.88 -34.14 -4.49
C ARG A 9 14.53 -34.44 -3.84
N ASN A 10 14.12 -33.71 -2.78
CA ASN A 10 12.71 -33.77 -2.36
C ASN A 10 12.23 -32.63 -1.44
N SER A 11 12.97 -31.54 -1.28
CA SER A 11 12.56 -30.46 -0.37
C SER A 11 11.28 -29.76 -0.82
N ASN A 12 11.09 -29.62 -2.13
CA ASN A 12 9.97 -28.88 -2.72
C ASN A 12 8.63 -29.64 -2.66
N ALA A 13 8.65 -30.97 -2.54
CA ALA A 13 7.43 -31.78 -2.65
C ALA A 13 6.49 -31.63 -1.44
N TYR A 14 7.04 -31.37 -0.26
CA TYR A 14 6.25 -31.05 0.94
C TYR A 14 6.01 -29.55 1.12
N GLN A 15 6.81 -28.67 0.50
CA GLN A 15 6.61 -27.23 0.56
C GLN A 15 5.34 -26.77 -0.16
N LEU A 16 5.07 -27.31 -1.35
CA LEU A 16 3.85 -27.03 -2.12
C LEU A 16 2.55 -27.33 -1.36
N PRO A 17 2.34 -28.52 -0.78
CA PRO A 17 1.11 -28.81 -0.05
C PRO A 17 1.01 -28.00 1.25
N ILE A 18 2.12 -27.67 1.93
CA ILE A 18 2.12 -26.81 3.12
C ILE A 18 1.68 -25.38 2.75
N LEU A 19 2.18 -24.83 1.64
CA LEU A 19 1.78 -23.51 1.16
C LEU A 19 0.29 -23.48 0.77
N ILE A 20 -0.18 -24.51 0.06
CA ILE A 20 -1.60 -24.63 -0.32
C ILE A 20 -2.49 -24.75 0.92
N ALA A 21 -2.10 -25.58 1.89
CA ALA A 21 -2.83 -25.74 3.15
C ALA A 21 -2.87 -24.42 3.95
N GLY A 22 -1.76 -23.67 3.99
CA GLY A 22 -1.69 -22.36 4.62
C GLY A 22 -2.60 -21.32 3.94
N LEU A 23 -2.62 -21.29 2.60
CA LEU A 23 -3.49 -20.38 1.84
C LEU A 23 -4.98 -20.69 2.03
N LEU A 24 -5.34 -21.97 2.05
CA LEU A 24 -6.70 -22.43 2.32
C LEU A 24 -7.12 -22.08 3.74
N ALA A 25 -6.25 -22.31 4.73
CA ALA A 25 -6.53 -21.95 6.12
C ALA A 25 -6.73 -20.42 6.28
N ALA A 26 -5.91 -19.60 5.61
CA ALA A 26 -6.07 -18.16 5.62
C ALA A 26 -7.39 -17.70 4.97
N SER A 27 -7.80 -18.33 3.86
CA SER A 27 -9.02 -17.94 3.13
C SER A 27 -10.31 -18.38 3.83
N ILE A 28 -10.28 -19.51 4.54
CA ILE A 28 -11.47 -20.08 5.18
C ILE A 28 -11.54 -19.68 6.68
N GLY A 29 -10.41 -19.40 7.31
CA GLY A 29 -10.30 -19.00 8.72
C GLY A 29 -11.24 -17.87 9.16
N PRO A 30 -11.39 -16.76 8.39
CA PRO A 30 -12.29 -15.66 8.72
C PRO A 30 -13.76 -16.06 8.83
N LEU A 31 -14.20 -17.13 8.17
CA LEU A 31 -15.60 -17.59 8.18
C LEU A 31 -16.04 -18.19 9.53
N PHE A 32 -15.08 -18.63 10.35
CA PHE A 32 -15.36 -19.25 11.65
C PHE A 32 -15.20 -18.27 12.83
N ILE A 33 -14.76 -17.04 12.57
CA ILE A 33 -14.50 -16.02 13.60
C ILE A 33 -15.77 -15.20 13.81
N ARG A 34 -16.35 -15.26 15.02
CA ARG A 34 -17.58 -14.55 15.39
C ARG A 34 -17.36 -13.26 16.17
N ASN A 35 -16.11 -12.86 16.39
CA ASN A 35 -15.76 -11.63 17.12
C ASN A 35 -15.37 -10.53 16.13
N ASP A 36 -16.14 -9.44 16.16
CA ASP A 36 -16.03 -8.32 15.21
C ASP A 36 -14.63 -7.68 15.18
N PHE A 37 -13.96 -7.57 16.34
CA PHE A 37 -12.61 -6.98 16.41
C PHE A 37 -11.58 -7.76 15.58
N TYR A 38 -11.62 -9.08 15.68
CA TYR A 38 -10.71 -9.93 14.91
C TYR A 38 -11.12 -9.95 13.43
N LEU A 39 -12.42 -9.96 13.14
CA LEU A 39 -12.93 -9.97 11.79
C LEU A 39 -12.52 -8.71 11.02
N ASP A 40 -12.62 -7.52 11.64
CA ASP A 40 -12.11 -6.26 11.09
C ASP A 40 -10.60 -6.32 10.83
N GLY A 41 -9.83 -6.84 11.78
CA GLY A 41 -8.39 -7.05 11.61
C GLY A 41 -8.05 -7.93 10.40
N PHE A 42 -8.76 -9.05 10.24
CA PHE A 42 -8.60 -9.94 9.09
C PHE A 42 -8.97 -9.25 7.78
N ILE A 43 -10.10 -8.52 7.75
CA ILE A 43 -10.50 -7.75 6.57
C ILE A 43 -9.41 -6.75 6.17
N LEU A 44 -8.87 -6.00 7.14
CA LEU A 44 -7.81 -5.04 6.89
C LEU A 44 -6.55 -5.72 6.35
N ILE A 45 -6.15 -6.87 6.92
CA ILE A 45 -4.98 -7.63 6.44
C ILE A 45 -5.17 -8.04 4.97
N PHE A 46 -6.33 -8.58 4.60
CA PHE A 46 -6.62 -8.95 3.21
C PHE A 46 -6.69 -7.74 2.28
N LEU A 47 -7.33 -6.66 2.72
CA LEU A 47 -7.45 -5.42 1.97
C LEU A 47 -6.08 -4.81 1.68
N TRP A 48 -5.25 -4.63 2.72
CA TRP A 48 -3.90 -4.06 2.58
C TRP A 48 -2.94 -4.99 1.84
N GLY A 49 -3.09 -6.31 1.99
CA GLY A 49 -2.33 -7.29 1.21
C GLY A 49 -2.64 -7.19 -0.29
N ALA A 50 -3.92 -7.15 -0.66
CA ALA A 50 -4.34 -6.96 -2.05
C ALA A 50 -3.90 -5.59 -2.60
N PHE A 51 -4.02 -4.53 -1.79
CA PHE A 51 -3.58 -3.18 -2.15
C PHE A 51 -2.08 -3.12 -2.38
N SER A 52 -1.28 -3.76 -1.52
CA SER A 52 0.18 -3.89 -1.68
C SER A 52 0.55 -4.60 -2.98
N GLY A 53 -0.15 -5.68 -3.33
CA GLY A 53 0.03 -6.37 -4.60
C GLY A 53 -0.29 -5.50 -5.81
N ALA A 54 -1.46 -4.84 -5.79
CA ALA A 54 -1.86 -3.91 -6.84
C ALA A 54 -0.88 -2.72 -6.97
N TRP A 55 -0.44 -2.18 -5.84
CA TRP A 55 0.55 -1.10 -5.79
C TRP A 55 1.91 -1.54 -6.33
N ASN A 56 2.36 -2.76 -6.03
CA ASN A 56 3.60 -3.30 -6.58
C ASN A 56 3.53 -3.47 -8.11
N ILE A 57 2.37 -3.83 -8.65
CA ILE A 57 2.16 -3.90 -10.09
C ILE A 57 2.24 -2.49 -10.72
N ILE A 58 1.52 -1.52 -10.15
CA ILE A 58 1.48 -0.15 -10.71
C ILE A 58 2.82 0.57 -10.55
N SER A 59 3.44 0.47 -9.37
CA SER A 59 4.65 1.23 -9.01
C SER A 59 5.95 0.51 -9.36
N GLY A 60 5.99 -0.81 -9.25
CA GLY A 60 7.16 -1.62 -9.52
C GLY A 60 7.24 -2.09 -10.96
N TYR A 61 6.22 -2.82 -11.45
CA TYR A 61 6.28 -3.47 -12.76
C TYR A 61 5.90 -2.56 -13.93
N ALA A 62 4.88 -1.73 -13.75
CA ALA A 62 4.44 -0.79 -14.79
C ALA A 62 5.29 0.49 -14.82
N GLY A 63 6.08 0.77 -13.78
CA GLY A 63 6.94 1.95 -13.68
C GLY A 63 6.20 3.30 -13.68
N MET A 64 4.86 3.29 -13.57
CA MET A 64 4.01 4.49 -13.67
C MET A 64 3.75 5.11 -12.29
N VAL A 65 4.80 5.48 -11.57
CA VAL A 65 4.69 6.23 -10.30
C VAL A 65 4.76 7.72 -10.58
N SER A 66 3.63 8.34 -10.92
CA SER A 66 3.55 9.81 -11.01
C SER A 66 3.00 10.38 -9.71
N LEU A 67 3.88 10.58 -8.72
CA LEU A 67 3.53 11.24 -7.45
C LEU A 67 3.55 12.78 -7.55
N CYS A 68 4.13 13.31 -8.63
CA CYS A 68 4.39 14.74 -8.79
C CYS A 68 3.08 15.55 -8.80
N HIS A 69 2.05 15.08 -9.52
CA HIS A 69 0.75 15.77 -9.57
C HIS A 69 0.08 15.88 -8.19
N ASN A 70 0.07 14.79 -7.43
CA ASN A 70 -0.49 14.78 -6.07
C ASN A 70 0.33 15.65 -5.11
N ALA A 71 1.66 15.69 -5.28
CA ALA A 71 2.52 16.54 -4.48
C ALA A 71 2.26 18.04 -4.74
N PHE A 72 2.14 18.47 -6.01
CA PHE A 72 1.80 19.85 -6.34
C PHE A 72 0.41 20.26 -5.85
N PHE A 73 -0.57 19.36 -5.97
CA PHE A 73 -1.90 19.57 -5.42
C PHE A 73 -1.87 19.75 -3.90
N ALA A 74 -1.12 18.90 -3.18
CA ALA A 74 -0.97 18.99 -1.73
C ALA A 74 -0.30 20.31 -1.29
N ILE A 75 0.74 20.77 -2.00
CA ILE A 75 1.39 22.05 -1.73
C ILE A 75 0.39 23.20 -1.83
N GLY A 76 -0.38 23.28 -2.93
CA GLY A 76 -1.38 24.33 -3.11
C GLY A 76 -2.47 24.32 -2.05
N ALA A 77 -3.06 23.15 -1.78
CA ALA A 77 -4.14 23.00 -0.81
C ALA A 77 -3.69 23.27 0.64
N TYR A 78 -2.47 22.83 0.99
CA TYR A 78 -1.91 23.07 2.32
C TYR A 78 -1.60 24.55 2.54
N THR A 79 -0.99 25.23 1.55
CA THR A 79 -0.72 26.67 1.61
C THR A 79 -2.02 27.47 1.74
N SER A 80 -3.04 27.19 0.92
CA SER A 80 -4.30 27.94 0.97
C SER A 80 -5.00 27.78 2.32
N THR A 81 -4.99 26.56 2.88
CA THR A 81 -5.56 26.27 4.20
C THR A 81 -4.77 26.93 5.32
N LEU A 82 -3.43 26.92 5.25
CA LEU A 82 -2.58 27.54 6.26
C LEU A 82 -2.72 29.07 6.26
N LEU A 83 -2.85 29.70 5.10
CA LEU A 83 -3.12 31.15 4.97
C LEU A 83 -4.48 31.52 5.56
N PHE A 84 -5.50 30.70 5.32
CA PHE A 84 -6.82 30.88 5.90
C PHE A 84 -6.78 30.75 7.44
N LEU A 85 -6.13 29.71 7.97
CA LEU A 85 -6.09 29.43 9.41
C LEU A 85 -5.22 30.41 10.21
N ARG A 86 -4.08 30.86 9.66
CA ARG A 86 -3.14 31.73 10.40
C ARG A 86 -3.35 33.21 10.14
N PHE A 87 -3.74 33.59 8.93
CA PHE A 87 -3.80 34.99 8.52
C PHE A 87 -5.22 35.46 8.19
N GLY A 88 -6.24 34.60 8.29
CA GLY A 88 -7.63 34.93 7.97
C GLY A 88 -7.84 35.28 6.50
N ILE A 89 -6.87 34.97 5.64
CA ILE A 89 -6.91 35.30 4.21
C ILE A 89 -7.92 34.40 3.51
N THR A 90 -8.77 34.99 2.67
CA THR A 90 -9.80 34.23 1.95
C THR A 90 -9.16 33.12 1.11
N PRO A 91 -9.78 31.93 1.02
CA PRO A 91 -9.22 30.80 0.28
C PRO A 91 -8.86 31.14 -1.18
N TRP A 92 -9.56 32.08 -1.79
CA TRP A 92 -9.30 32.60 -3.15
C TRP A 92 -7.92 33.22 -3.30
N ALA A 93 -7.51 34.09 -2.36
CA ALA A 93 -6.17 34.67 -2.38
C ALA A 93 -5.12 33.61 -1.99
N GLY A 94 -5.47 32.70 -1.06
CA GLY A 94 -4.64 31.56 -0.70
C GLY A 94 -4.36 30.61 -1.87
N MET A 95 -5.30 30.44 -2.80
CA MET A 95 -5.12 29.62 -4.01
C MET A 95 -4.07 30.20 -4.95
N ILE A 96 -4.05 31.52 -5.16
CA ILE A 96 -3.05 32.18 -6.02
C ILE A 96 -1.65 31.99 -5.42
N VAL A 97 -1.51 32.24 -4.11
CA VAL A 97 -0.24 32.06 -3.39
C VAL A 97 0.19 30.60 -3.39
N GLY A 98 -0.73 29.66 -3.19
CA GLY A 98 -0.48 28.22 -3.27
C GLY A 98 -0.04 27.76 -4.66
N GLY A 99 -0.64 28.31 -5.71
CA GLY A 99 -0.25 28.05 -7.10
C GLY A 99 1.15 28.60 -7.43
N LEU A 100 1.48 29.80 -6.96
CA LEU A 100 2.83 30.38 -7.11
C LEU A 100 3.89 29.56 -6.37
N LEU A 101 3.59 29.07 -5.17
CA LEU A 101 4.49 28.19 -4.42
C LEU A 101 4.66 26.82 -5.09
N ALA A 102 3.58 26.23 -5.60
CA ALA A 102 3.67 24.99 -6.36
C ALA A 102 4.52 25.16 -7.63
N ALA A 103 4.37 26.28 -8.34
CA ALA A 103 5.17 26.61 -9.52
C ALA A 103 6.65 26.89 -9.19
N ALA A 104 6.96 27.39 -7.99
CA ALA A 104 8.34 27.63 -7.56
C ALA A 104 9.07 26.33 -7.14
N VAL A 105 8.34 25.30 -6.74
CA VAL A 105 8.88 24.00 -6.30
C VAL A 105 9.04 23.02 -7.47
N GLY A 106 8.26 23.20 -8.55
CA GLY A 106 8.21 22.32 -9.72
C GLY A 106 9.19 22.64 -10.82
#